data_AF-A0A7W9NMR9-F1
#
_entry.id   AF-A0A7W9NMR9-F1
#
_cell.length_a   1.000
_cell.length_b   1.000
_cell.length_c   1.000
_cell.angle_alpha   90.00
_cell.angle_beta   90.00
_cell.angle_gamma   90.00
#
_symmetry.space_group_name_H-M   'P 1'
#
loop_
_entity.id
_entity.type
_entity.pdbx_description
1 polymer ?
#
loop_
_entity_poly.entity_id
_entity_poly.type
_entity_poly.pdbx_seq_one_letter_code
_entity_poly.pdbx_strand_id
1 'polypeptide(L)'
;MLSALFDPFVDAAYHLVSFLAPLTGTAGAIVVFVMIVRLCLHPLARIQVRGERARAEIMPKLKEIQDRHKGNPDRLNQELAAFYGGEGKGMFAGCLPMLIQLPIFSVMYRLFLSPTVGGHPNLLLTHTLLGTPLSTVFITSPSIAAVGLFALMAGVATWSAMRMTGPKLLRVLPYATVVFAMFVPLAAGLYLLTTTAWTAFERALLTRREKVAG
;
A
#
# COMPACT_ATOMS: atom_id res chain seq x y z
N MET A 1 10.85 21.30 -7.09
CA MET A 1 9.78 21.31 -8.11
C MET A 1 8.69 20.27 -7.82
N LEU A 2 9.00 18.99 -7.55
CA LEU A 2 7.96 18.02 -7.11
C LEU A 2 7.30 18.40 -5.77
N SER A 3 8.07 18.97 -4.83
CA SER A 3 7.58 19.41 -3.51
C SER A 3 6.40 20.40 -3.60
N ALA A 4 6.53 21.41 -4.45
CA ALA A 4 5.52 22.46 -4.64
C ALA A 4 4.19 21.94 -5.22
N LEU A 5 4.23 20.82 -5.95
CA LEU A 5 3.02 20.17 -6.47
C LEU A 5 2.23 19.48 -5.35
N PHE A 6 2.93 18.96 -4.33
CA PHE A 6 2.32 18.24 -3.21
C PHE A 6 2.07 19.10 -1.98
N ASP A 7 2.68 20.27 -1.87
CA ASP A 7 2.49 21.21 -0.76
C ASP A 7 1.00 21.49 -0.47
N PRO A 8 0.11 21.83 -1.42
CA PRO A 8 -1.31 22.07 -1.10
C PRO A 8 -2.03 20.81 -0.59
N PHE A 9 -1.63 19.61 -1.05
CA PHE A 9 -2.19 18.35 -0.56
C PHE A 9 -1.69 18.03 0.86
N VAL A 10 -0.43 18.32 1.15
CA VAL A 10 0.18 18.12 2.47
C VAL A 10 -0.40 19.11 3.48
N ASP A 11 -0.66 20.35 3.06
CA ASP A 11 -1.24 21.39 3.91
C ASP A 11 -2.72 21.11 4.23
N ALA A 12 -3.49 20.71 3.22
CA ALA A 12 -4.87 20.24 3.40
C ALA A 12 -4.93 19.01 4.32
N ALA A 13 -3.99 18.08 4.17
CA ALA A 13 -3.87 16.90 5.04
C ALA A 13 -3.57 17.30 6.49
N TYR A 14 -2.63 18.23 6.70
CA TYR A 14 -2.29 18.74 8.01
C TYR A 14 -3.52 19.37 8.68
N HIS A 15 -4.18 20.33 8.03
CA HIS A 15 -5.38 20.99 8.58
C HIS A 15 -6.50 20.00 8.93
N LEU A 16 -6.73 19.00 8.08
CA LEU A 16 -7.74 17.98 8.33
C LEU A 16 -7.38 17.11 9.54
N VAL A 17 -6.12 16.69 9.66
CA VAL A 17 -5.64 15.92 10.82
C VAL A 17 -5.68 16.76 12.09
N SER A 18 -5.29 18.04 12.03
CA SER A 18 -5.36 18.99 13.15
C SER A 18 -6.79 19.22 13.64
N PHE A 19 -7.77 19.26 12.73
CA PHE A 19 -9.19 19.38 13.06
C PHE A 19 -9.76 18.10 13.68
N LEU A 20 -9.30 16.92 13.22
CA LEU A 20 -9.75 15.62 13.73
C LEU A 20 -9.07 15.21 15.04
N ALA A 21 -7.85 15.67 15.28
CA ALA A 21 -7.06 15.35 16.47
C ALA A 21 -7.79 15.57 17.81
N PRO A 22 -8.51 16.69 18.05
CA PRO A 22 -9.26 16.88 19.30
C PRO A 22 -10.47 15.96 19.45
N LEU A 23 -11.02 15.43 18.35
CA LEU A 23 -12.22 14.58 18.35
C LEU A 23 -11.90 13.10 18.59
N THR A 24 -10.79 12.61 18.02
CA THR A 24 -10.46 11.17 17.99
C THR A 24 -9.11 10.83 18.61
N GLY A 25 -8.37 11.84 19.10
CA GLY A 25 -6.93 11.73 19.34
C GLY A 25 -6.14 11.71 18.03
N THR A 26 -4.83 11.95 18.10
CA THR A 26 -3.95 11.99 16.92
C THR A 26 -3.89 10.68 16.16
N ALA A 27 -3.85 9.56 16.88
CA ALA A 27 -3.90 8.24 16.25
C ALA A 27 -5.19 8.01 15.46
N GLY A 28 -6.34 8.39 16.03
CA GLY A 28 -7.63 8.30 15.35
C GLY A 28 -7.73 9.25 14.14
N ALA A 29 -7.18 10.46 14.27
CA ALA A 29 -7.17 11.45 13.20
C ALA A 29 -6.36 10.96 11.99
N ILE A 30 -5.23 10.30 12.24
CA ILE A 30 -4.41 9.64 11.21
C ILE A 30 -5.22 8.54 10.53
N VAL A 31 -5.87 7.67 11.29
CA VAL A 31 -6.67 6.56 10.74
C VAL A 31 -7.81 7.08 9.85
N VAL A 32 -8.54 8.10 10.32
CA VAL A 32 -9.63 8.74 9.57
C VAL A 32 -9.10 9.43 8.30
N PHE A 33 -8.01 10.17 8.40
CA PHE A 33 -7.36 10.80 7.25
C PHE A 33 -6.98 9.77 6.18
N VAL A 34 -6.34 8.67 6.59
CA VAL A 34 -5.96 7.59 5.67
C VAL A 34 -7.19 6.96 5.03
N MET A 35 -8.29 6.77 5.77
CA MET A 35 -9.55 6.26 5.21
C MET A 35 -10.15 7.21 4.16
N ILE A 36 -10.13 8.52 4.40
CA ILE A 36 -10.63 9.53 3.44
C ILE A 36 -9.80 9.50 2.16
N VAL A 37 -8.46 9.52 2.29
CA VAL A 37 -7.56 9.44 1.13
C VAL A 37 -7.79 8.14 0.35
N ARG A 38 -7.92 7.01 1.04
CA ARG A 38 -8.22 5.71 0.42
C ARG A 38 -9.56 5.71 -0.32
N LEU A 39 -10.58 6.39 0.22
CA LEU A 39 -11.88 6.52 -0.41
C LEU A 39 -11.80 7.38 -1.69
N CYS A 40 -11.07 8.49 -1.66
CA CYS A 40 -10.83 9.33 -2.84
C CYS A 40 -10.02 8.60 -3.92
N LEU A 41 -9.08 7.73 -3.53
CA LEU A 41 -8.26 6.92 -4.44
C LEU A 41 -8.97 5.64 -4.90
N HIS A 42 -10.15 5.32 -4.38
CA HIS A 42 -10.90 4.12 -4.75
C HIS A 42 -11.19 3.96 -6.26
N PRO A 43 -11.62 4.98 -7.02
CA PRO A 43 -11.79 4.83 -8.47
C PRO A 43 -10.49 4.46 -9.17
N LEU A 44 -9.37 5.00 -8.71
CA LEU A 44 -8.04 4.70 -9.24
C LEU A 44 -7.60 3.27 -8.88
N ALA A 45 -7.89 2.83 -7.64
CA ALA A 45 -7.65 1.46 -7.20
C ALA A 45 -8.41 0.44 -8.07
N ARG A 46 -9.65 0.74 -8.49
CA ARG A 46 -10.41 -0.13 -9.42
C ARG A 46 -9.71 -0.28 -10.77
N ILE A 47 -9.14 0.80 -11.31
CA ILE A 47 -8.39 0.76 -12.58
C ILE A 47 -7.14 -0.13 -12.42
N GLN A 48 -6.43 0.00 -11.30
CA GLN A 48 -5.27 -0.85 -10.98
C GLN A 48 -5.65 -2.33 -10.89
N VAL A 49 -6.73 -2.67 -10.18
CA VAL A 49 -7.19 -4.06 -10.06
C VAL A 49 -7.56 -4.65 -11.42
N ARG A 50 -8.20 -3.86 -12.30
CA ARG A 50 -8.51 -4.30 -13.67
C ARG A 50 -7.25 -4.55 -14.49
N GLY A 51 -6.23 -3.71 -14.34
CA GLY A 51 -4.91 -3.90 -14.97
C GLY A 51 -4.21 -5.17 -14.51
N GLU A 52 -4.22 -5.45 -13.21
CA GLU A 52 -3.65 -6.68 -12.63
C GLU A 52 -4.39 -7.94 -13.12
N ARG A 53 -5.73 -7.92 -13.19
CA ARG A 53 -6.52 -9.04 -13.73
C ARG A 53 -6.17 -9.32 -15.19
N ALA A 54 -6.12 -8.28 -16.03
CA ALA A 54 -5.71 -8.42 -17.42
C ALA A 54 -4.30 -9.03 -17.54
N ARG A 55 -3.35 -8.61 -16.70
CA ARG A 55 -2.00 -9.18 -16.69
C ARG A 55 -1.97 -10.64 -16.22
N ALA A 56 -2.79 -11.01 -15.24
CA ALA A 56 -2.90 -12.38 -14.75
C ALA A 56 -3.39 -13.34 -15.84
N GLU A 57 -4.26 -12.89 -16.74
CA GLU A 57 -4.73 -13.65 -17.92
C GLU A 57 -3.63 -13.84 -18.97
N ILE A 58 -2.73 -12.87 -19.13
CA ILE A 58 -1.64 -12.87 -20.12
C ILE A 58 -0.48 -13.77 -19.67
N MET A 59 -0.19 -13.80 -18.37
CA MET A 59 0.93 -14.56 -17.79
C MET A 59 0.99 -16.05 -18.17
N PRO A 60 -0.10 -16.85 -18.14
CA PRO A 60 -0.05 -18.26 -18.53
C PRO A 60 0.27 -18.44 -20.03
N LYS A 61 -0.28 -17.59 -20.91
CA LYS A 61 0.01 -17.64 -22.35
C LYS A 61 1.48 -17.31 -22.63
N LEU A 62 2.01 -16.31 -21.92
CA LEU A 62 3.43 -15.96 -22.00
C LEU A 62 4.32 -17.14 -21.61
N LYS A 63 3.94 -17.85 -20.54
CA LYS A 63 4.66 -19.04 -20.08
C LYS A 63 4.58 -20.18 -21.09
N GLU A 64 3.44 -20.37 -21.76
CA GLU A 64 3.29 -21.36 -22.82
C GLU A 64 4.18 -21.07 -24.04
N ILE A 65 4.27 -19.79 -24.45
CA ILE A 65 5.19 -19.35 -25.53
C ILE A 65 6.65 -19.61 -25.12
N GLN A 66 7.00 -19.25 -23.88
CA GLN A 66 8.33 -19.51 -23.32
C GLN A 66 8.64 -21.01 -23.28
N ASP A 67 7.70 -21.84 -22.82
CA ASP A 67 7.87 -23.29 -22.70
C ASP A 67 8.00 -23.95 -24.10
N ARG A 68 7.24 -23.49 -25.10
CA ARG A 68 7.36 -23.98 -26.50
C ARG A 68 8.70 -23.65 -27.13
N HIS A 69 9.30 -22.49 -26.81
CA HIS A 69 10.48 -21.97 -27.49
C HIS A 69 11.75 -21.92 -26.63
N LYS A 70 11.82 -22.68 -25.52
CA LYS A 70 13.01 -22.72 -24.64
C LYS A 70 14.34 -23.00 -25.35
N GLY A 71 14.31 -23.75 -26.46
CA GLY A 71 15.49 -24.10 -27.23
C GLY A 71 15.83 -23.14 -28.38
N ASN A 72 15.02 -22.11 -28.63
CA ASN A 72 15.22 -21.19 -29.76
C ASN A 72 14.92 -19.73 -29.36
N PRO A 73 15.93 -18.97 -28.92
CA PRO A 73 15.74 -17.61 -28.43
C PRO A 73 15.28 -16.63 -29.53
N ASP A 74 15.67 -16.86 -30.78
CA ASP A 74 15.28 -15.99 -31.90
C ASP A 74 13.78 -16.12 -32.20
N ARG A 75 13.26 -17.35 -32.25
CA ARG A 75 11.82 -17.58 -32.41
C ARG A 75 11.01 -17.16 -31.19
N LEU A 76 11.55 -17.36 -29.98
CA LEU A 76 10.91 -16.88 -28.76
C LEU A 76 10.69 -15.36 -28.82
N ASN A 77 11.71 -14.59 -29.19
CA ASN A 77 11.61 -13.13 -29.27
C ASN A 77 10.60 -12.67 -30.33
N GLN A 78 10.54 -13.36 -31.48
CA GLN A 78 9.57 -13.06 -32.53
C GLN A 78 8.13 -13.33 -32.11
N GLU A 79 7.86 -14.50 -31.51
CA GLU A 79 6.51 -14.82 -31.04
C GLU A 79 6.07 -13.94 -29.88
N LEU A 80 6.99 -13.60 -28.97
CA LEU A 80 6.73 -12.64 -27.90
C LEU A 80 6.36 -11.26 -28.48
N ALA A 81 7.11 -10.77 -29.47
CA ALA A 81 6.82 -9.49 -30.12
C ALA A 81 5.46 -9.50 -30.83
N ALA A 82 5.14 -10.58 -31.54
CA ALA A 82 3.84 -10.76 -32.19
C ALA A 82 2.69 -10.82 -31.17
N PHE A 83 2.89 -11.55 -30.07
CA PHE A 83 1.93 -11.68 -28.98
C PHE A 83 1.64 -10.33 -28.30
N TYR A 84 2.69 -9.57 -27.97
CA TYR A 84 2.54 -8.23 -27.39
C TYR A 84 1.94 -7.21 -28.37
N GLY A 85 2.28 -7.30 -29.66
CA GLY A 85 1.73 -6.44 -30.71
C GLY A 85 0.25 -6.69 -30.99
N GLY A 86 -0.21 -7.94 -30.83
CA GLY A 86 -1.61 -8.33 -31.03
C GLY A 86 -2.51 -8.07 -29.83
N GLU A 87 -2.00 -8.13 -28.59
CA GLU A 87 -2.87 -8.06 -27.41
C GLU A 87 -3.25 -6.64 -26.97
N GLY A 88 -2.56 -5.56 -27.38
CA GLY A 88 -2.97 -4.14 -27.21
C GLY A 88 -3.26 -3.65 -25.77
N LYS A 89 -3.31 -4.55 -24.79
CA LYS A 89 -3.59 -4.34 -23.38
C LYS A 89 -2.25 -4.05 -22.71
N GLY A 90 -2.02 -2.76 -22.48
CA GLY A 90 -0.71 -2.19 -22.21
C GLY A 90 0.09 -2.85 -21.09
N MET A 91 1.34 -3.15 -21.42
CA MET A 91 2.47 -3.42 -20.52
C MET A 91 2.59 -2.40 -19.37
N PHE A 92 2.07 -1.18 -19.57
CA PHE A 92 2.07 -0.08 -18.61
C PHE A 92 1.02 -0.18 -17.50
N ALA A 93 0.04 -1.09 -17.59
CA ALA A 93 -0.94 -1.26 -16.52
C ALA A 93 -0.30 -1.70 -15.19
N GLY A 94 0.85 -2.38 -15.24
CA GLY A 94 1.58 -2.88 -14.07
C GLY A 94 2.59 -1.91 -13.45
N CYS A 95 2.99 -0.83 -14.13
CA CYS A 95 3.89 0.19 -13.56
C CYS A 95 3.11 1.38 -12.94
N LEU A 96 1.84 1.52 -13.31
CA LEU A 96 0.92 2.52 -12.76
C LEU A 96 0.82 2.50 -11.22
N PRO A 97 0.82 1.32 -10.53
CA PRO A 97 0.84 1.26 -9.07
C PRO A 97 2.08 1.90 -8.45
N MET A 98 3.24 1.72 -9.09
CA MET A 98 4.52 2.24 -8.59
C MET A 98 4.58 3.77 -8.73
N LEU A 99 4.05 4.31 -9.83
CA LEU A 99 3.95 5.76 -10.05
C LEU A 99 3.02 6.45 -9.05
N ILE A 100 1.89 5.82 -8.72
CA ILE A 100 0.93 6.33 -7.71
C ILE A 100 1.47 6.17 -6.27
N GLN A 101 2.35 5.19 -6.04
CA GLN A 101 2.97 5.01 -4.74
C GLN A 101 3.91 6.18 -4.37
N LEU A 102 4.54 6.83 -5.36
CA LEU A 102 5.48 7.93 -5.13
C LEU A 102 4.83 9.14 -4.40
N PRO A 103 3.67 9.69 -4.84
CA PRO A 103 2.94 10.72 -4.12
C PRO A 103 2.60 10.34 -2.67
N ILE A 104 2.08 9.13 -2.47
CA ILE A 104 1.65 8.64 -1.16
C ILE A 104 2.85 8.53 -0.20
N PHE A 105 3.97 8.03 -0.71
CA PHE A 105 5.22 7.94 0.05
C PHE A 105 5.76 9.33 0.41
N SER A 106 5.65 10.32 -0.49
CA SER A 106 6.05 11.71 -0.22
C SER A 106 5.22 12.33 0.91
N VAL A 107 3.90 12.14 0.88
CA VAL A 107 2.99 12.58 1.95
C VAL A 107 3.32 11.88 3.26
N MET A 108 3.52 10.55 3.24
CA MET A 108 3.86 9.77 4.44
C MET A 108 5.20 10.21 5.05
N TYR A 109 6.24 10.36 4.23
CA TYR A 109 7.55 10.80 4.67
C TYR A 109 7.49 12.18 5.33
N ARG A 110 6.76 13.12 4.71
CA ARG A 110 6.61 14.47 5.26
C ARG A 110 5.75 14.49 6.52
N LEU A 111 4.66 13.75 6.56
CA LEU A 111 3.72 13.78 7.67
C LEU A 111 4.24 13.03 8.91
N PHE A 112 5.03 11.96 8.73
CA PHE A 112 5.42 11.06 9.83
C PHE A 112 6.92 10.86 10.03
N LEU A 113 7.78 11.31 9.11
CA LEU A 113 9.23 11.22 9.28
C LEU A 113 9.91 12.59 9.27
N SER A 114 9.28 13.61 8.69
CA SER A 114 9.83 14.97 8.68
C SER A 114 9.51 15.70 9.99
N PRO A 115 10.51 16.28 10.67
CA PRO A 115 10.31 17.14 11.84
C PRO A 115 9.63 18.47 11.49
N THR A 116 9.48 18.78 10.19
CA THR A 116 8.79 19.97 9.70
C THR A 116 7.80 19.63 8.59
N VAL A 117 6.61 20.25 8.64
CA VAL A 117 5.54 20.16 7.63
C VAL A 117 5.11 21.58 7.27
N GLY A 118 5.14 21.93 5.98
CA GLY A 118 4.74 23.26 5.51
C GLY A 118 5.58 24.43 6.06
N GLY A 119 6.80 24.18 6.54
CA GLY A 119 7.64 25.21 7.17
C GLY A 119 7.43 25.36 8.69
N HIS A 120 6.54 24.58 9.31
CA HIS A 120 6.30 24.57 10.75
C HIS A 120 6.77 23.26 11.41
N PRO A 121 7.11 23.27 12.71
CA PRO A 121 7.43 22.04 13.46
C PRO A 121 6.28 21.04 13.39
N ASN A 122 6.59 19.79 13.09
CA ASN A 122 5.60 18.73 12.96
C ASN A 122 5.09 18.28 14.34
N LEU A 123 4.08 18.98 14.84
CA LEU A 123 3.46 18.71 16.14
C LEU A 123 2.80 17.32 16.24
N LEU A 124 2.53 16.65 15.11
CA LEU A 124 1.98 15.29 15.09
C LEU A 124 2.96 14.25 15.65
N LEU A 125 4.27 14.49 15.53
CA LEU A 125 5.33 13.63 16.06
C LEU A 125 5.53 13.79 17.56
N THR A 126 5.13 14.93 18.13
CA THR A 126 5.17 15.17 19.58
C THR A 126 4.01 14.52 20.34
N HIS A 127 2.99 14.03 19.63
CA HIS A 127 1.89 13.30 20.27
C HIS A 127 2.25 11.84 20.58
N THR A 128 1.60 11.31 21.61
CA THR A 128 1.82 9.94 22.07
C THR A 128 0.70 9.01 21.63
N LEU A 129 1.07 7.82 21.17
CA LEU A 129 0.19 6.68 21.00
C LEU A 129 0.16 5.90 22.32
N LEU A 130 -0.95 5.96 23.06
CA LEU A 130 -1.09 5.27 24.36
C LEU A 130 0.11 5.54 25.31
N GLY A 131 0.56 6.80 25.36
CA GLY A 131 1.72 7.22 26.18
C GLY A 131 3.10 7.02 25.54
N THR A 132 3.19 6.39 24.37
CA THR A 132 4.46 6.20 23.65
C THR A 132 4.63 7.18 22.51
N PRO A 133 5.78 7.87 22.37
CA PRO A 133 5.98 8.80 21.26
C PRO A 133 5.79 8.10 19.91
N LEU A 134 5.02 8.72 19.01
CA LEU A 134 4.76 8.19 17.66
C LEU A 134 6.04 8.05 16.80
N SER A 135 7.11 8.74 17.20
CA SER A 135 8.45 8.66 16.62
C SER A 135 9.26 7.42 17.03
N THR A 136 8.80 6.66 18.03
CA THR A 136 9.53 5.47 18.50
C THR A 136 9.63 4.41 17.40
N VAL A 137 10.75 3.68 17.38
CA VAL A 137 10.99 2.55 16.49
C VAL A 137 10.92 1.28 17.31
N PHE A 138 10.24 0.25 16.80
CA PHE A 138 9.96 -0.98 17.54
C PHE A 138 11.23 -1.67 18.07
N ILE A 139 12.27 -1.78 17.24
CA ILE A 139 13.55 -2.39 17.63
C ILE A 139 14.22 -1.65 18.78
N THR A 140 14.08 -0.33 18.84
CA THR A 140 14.75 0.51 19.84
C THR A 140 13.98 0.54 21.15
N SER A 141 12.64 0.54 21.09
CA SER A 141 11.79 0.57 22.29
C SER A 141 10.47 -0.17 22.06
N PRO A 142 10.42 -1.48 22.39
CA PRO A 142 9.21 -2.28 22.23
C PRO A 142 8.24 -2.01 23.40
N SER A 143 7.47 -0.94 23.28
CA SER A 143 6.40 -0.61 24.23
C SER A 143 5.18 -1.52 24.07
N ILE A 144 4.28 -1.57 25.07
CA ILE A 144 3.00 -2.30 24.97
C ILE A 144 2.18 -1.84 23.76
N ALA A 145 2.18 -0.53 23.49
CA ALA A 145 1.52 0.04 22.31
C ALA A 145 2.16 -0.45 21.01
N ALA A 146 3.49 -0.52 20.95
CA ALA A 146 4.24 -1.05 19.82
C ALA A 146 3.94 -2.54 19.60
N VAL A 147 3.96 -3.35 20.67
CA VAL A 147 3.61 -4.78 20.59
C VAL A 147 2.18 -4.99 20.11
N GLY A 148 1.22 -4.21 20.63
CA GLY A 148 -0.18 -4.25 20.19
C GLY A 148 -0.33 -3.91 18.71
N LEU A 149 0.38 -2.87 18.23
CA LEU A 149 0.39 -2.50 16.82
C LEU A 149 0.91 -3.63 15.92
N PHE A 150 2.04 -4.24 16.28
CA PHE A 150 2.64 -5.32 15.50
C PHE A 150 1.80 -6.59 15.53
N ALA A 151 1.14 -6.89 16.65
CA ALA A 151 0.20 -8.00 16.74
C ALA A 151 -0.98 -7.82 15.77
N LEU A 152 -1.54 -6.60 15.69
CA LEU A 152 -2.59 -6.26 14.73
C LEU A 152 -2.08 -6.39 13.28
N MET A 153 -0.87 -5.89 13.00
CA MET A 153 -0.26 -6.03 11.67
C MET A 153 -0.05 -7.49 11.27
N ALA A 154 0.45 -8.32 12.18
CA ALA A 154 0.61 -9.76 11.95
C ALA A 154 -0.74 -10.45 11.71
N GLY A 155 -1.79 -10.06 12.44
CA GLY A 155 -3.15 -10.55 12.23
C GLY A 155 -3.67 -10.21 10.83
N VAL A 156 -3.53 -8.96 10.41
CA VAL A 156 -3.90 -8.50 9.06
C VAL A 156 -3.09 -9.21 7.97
N ALA A 157 -1.76 -9.35 8.16
CA ALA A 157 -0.89 -10.04 7.23
C ALA A 157 -1.28 -11.51 7.06
N THR A 158 -1.56 -12.20 8.17
CA THR A 158 -2.01 -13.59 8.18
C THR A 158 -3.37 -13.73 7.49
N TRP A 159 -4.31 -12.83 7.78
CA TRP A 159 -5.62 -12.81 7.13
C TRP A 159 -5.51 -12.58 5.61
N SER A 160 -4.67 -11.65 5.19
CA SER A 160 -4.38 -11.40 3.78
C SER A 160 -3.71 -12.60 3.11
N ALA A 161 -2.72 -13.22 3.76
CA ALA A 161 -1.98 -14.38 3.23
C ALA A 161 -2.89 -15.61 3.03
N MET A 162 -3.82 -15.85 3.96
CA MET A 162 -4.81 -16.93 3.84
C MET A 162 -5.76 -16.74 2.66
N ARG A 163 -6.04 -15.50 2.26
CA ARG A 163 -6.92 -15.19 1.13
C ARG A 163 -6.20 -15.09 -0.22
N MET A 164 -4.87 -15.17 -0.23
CA MET A 164 -4.09 -15.15 -1.47
C MET A 164 -4.05 -16.54 -2.13
N THR A 165 -4.58 -16.62 -3.35
CA THR A 165 -4.42 -17.75 -4.25
C THR A 165 -3.13 -17.57 -5.06
N GLY A 166 -2.26 -18.58 -5.08
CA GLY A 166 -0.96 -18.50 -5.74
C GLY A 166 0.13 -19.33 -5.07
N PRO A 167 1.37 -19.28 -5.60
CA PRO A 167 2.51 -20.00 -5.03
C PRO A 167 2.83 -19.51 -3.61
N LYS A 168 3.45 -20.38 -2.81
CA LYS A 168 3.76 -20.12 -1.38
C LYS A 168 4.51 -18.79 -1.17
N LEU A 169 5.38 -18.40 -2.11
CA LEU A 169 6.12 -17.13 -2.07
C LEU A 169 5.21 -15.90 -2.00
N LEU A 170 4.09 -15.88 -2.74
CA LEU A 170 3.15 -14.74 -2.73
C LEU A 170 2.48 -14.59 -1.35
N ARG A 171 2.24 -15.70 -0.64
CA ARG A 171 1.64 -15.69 0.71
C ARG A 171 2.59 -15.17 1.78
N VAL A 172 3.89 -15.14 1.52
CA VAL A 172 4.90 -14.58 2.43
C VAL A 172 5.01 -13.06 2.28
N LEU A 173 4.64 -12.51 1.12
CA LEU A 173 4.75 -11.09 0.79
C LEU A 173 4.16 -10.15 1.87
N PRO A 174 2.98 -10.40 2.46
CA PRO A 174 2.41 -9.51 3.48
C PRO A 174 3.27 -9.40 4.74
N TYR A 175 4.00 -10.47 5.12
CA TYR A 175 4.87 -10.46 6.30
C TYR A 175 6.10 -9.57 6.12
N ALA A 176 6.56 -9.36 4.87
CA ALA A 176 7.65 -8.43 4.60
C ALA A 176 7.31 -7.00 5.07
N THR A 177 6.04 -6.59 4.99
CA THR A 177 5.61 -5.28 5.48
C THR A 177 5.69 -5.16 7.01
N VAL A 178 5.45 -6.25 7.74
CA VAL A 178 5.58 -6.31 9.21
C VAL A 178 7.05 -6.22 9.62
N VAL A 179 7.93 -6.92 8.90
CA VAL A 179 9.38 -6.83 9.13
C VAL A 179 9.89 -5.43 8.83
N PHE A 180 9.48 -4.83 7.71
CA PHE A 180 9.83 -3.45 7.38
C PHE A 180 9.34 -2.44 8.42
N ALA A 181 8.12 -2.63 8.94
CA ALA A 181 7.56 -1.79 9.99
C ALA A 181 8.46 -1.72 11.23
N MET A 182 9.25 -2.77 11.49
CA MET A 182 10.14 -2.87 12.64
C MET A 182 11.26 -1.83 12.66
N PHE A 183 11.63 -1.33 11.48
CA PHE A 183 12.71 -0.36 11.27
C PHE A 183 12.22 1.08 11.09
N VAL A 184 10.91 1.31 11.01
CA VAL A 184 10.33 2.64 10.84
C VAL A 184 9.60 3.11 12.10
N PRO A 185 9.35 4.42 12.25
CA PRO A 185 8.59 4.95 13.37
C PRO A 185 7.18 4.34 13.50
N LEU A 186 6.64 4.23 14.72
CA LEU A 186 5.29 3.68 14.97
C LEU A 186 4.20 4.41 14.19
N ALA A 187 4.35 5.71 13.92
CA ALA A 187 3.45 6.47 13.05
C ALA A 187 3.36 5.85 11.63
N ALA A 188 4.51 5.49 11.06
CA ALA A 188 4.55 4.80 9.78
C ALA A 188 4.02 3.36 9.90
N GLY A 189 4.26 2.69 11.03
CA GLY A 189 3.66 1.40 11.36
C GLY A 189 2.12 1.43 11.37
N LEU A 190 1.51 2.45 11.97
CA LEU A 190 0.07 2.67 11.97
C LEU A 190 -0.47 2.87 10.56
N TYR A 191 0.19 3.71 9.77
CA TYR A 191 -0.16 3.89 8.37
C TYR A 191 -0.12 2.55 7.60
N LEU A 192 0.96 1.77 7.77
CA LEU A 192 1.13 0.45 7.16
C LEU A 192 0.04 -0.53 7.60
N LEU A 193 -0.34 -0.52 8.87
CA LEU A 193 -1.47 -1.31 9.37
C LEU A 193 -2.76 -0.89 8.67
N THR A 194 -3.10 0.40 8.68
CA THR A 194 -4.36 0.89 8.11
C THR A 194 -4.45 0.60 6.61
N THR A 195 -3.38 0.82 5.86
CA THR A 195 -3.38 0.57 4.42
C THR A 195 -3.47 -0.92 4.06
N THR A 196 -2.78 -1.79 4.80
CA THR A 196 -2.83 -3.23 4.56
C THR A 196 -4.19 -3.80 4.99
N ALA A 197 -4.74 -3.32 6.11
CA ALA A 197 -6.07 -3.67 6.58
C ALA A 197 -7.15 -3.26 5.57
N TRP A 198 -7.08 -2.02 5.06
CA TRP A 198 -7.98 -1.53 4.03
C TRP A 198 -7.92 -2.39 2.76
N THR A 199 -6.70 -2.67 2.27
CA THR A 199 -6.51 -3.47 1.07
C THR A 199 -7.07 -4.88 1.23
N ALA A 200 -6.84 -5.50 2.39
CA ALA A 200 -7.37 -6.82 2.71
C ALA A 200 -8.90 -6.79 2.82
N PHE A 201 -9.46 -5.74 3.41
CA PHE A 201 -10.91 -5.52 3.52
C PHE A 201 -11.57 -5.32 2.16
N GLU A 202 -11.02 -4.47 1.29
CA GLU A 202 -11.51 -4.22 -0.06
C GLU A 202 -11.53 -5.52 -0.89
N ARG A 203 -10.45 -6.31 -0.83
CA ARG A 203 -10.39 -7.64 -1.46
C ARG A 203 -11.43 -8.60 -0.90
N ALA A 204 -11.67 -8.57 0.42
CA ALA A 204 -12.68 -9.41 1.05
C ALA A 204 -14.12 -9.02 0.65
N LEU A 205 -14.40 -7.73 0.45
CA LEU A 205 -15.70 -7.25 -0.03
C LEU A 205 -15.95 -7.60 -1.49
N LEU A 206 -14.95 -7.41 -2.36
CA LEU A 206 -15.06 -7.69 -3.79
C LEU A 206 -15.29 -9.18 -4.08
N THR A 207 -14.54 -10.05 -3.39
CA THR A 207 -14.70 -11.52 -3.53
C THR A 207 -16.03 -12.04 -2.96
N ARG A 208 -16.62 -11.37 -1.97
CA ARG A 208 -17.96 -11.72 -1.47
C ARG A 208 -19.06 -11.35 -2.47
N ARG A 209 -18.94 -10.21 -3.16
CA ARG A 209 -19.90 -9.80 -4.19
C ARG A 209 -19.95 -10.75 -5.39
N GLU A 210 -18.80 -11.27 -5.80
CA GLU A 210 -18.74 -12.26 -6.89
C GLU A 210 -19.42 -13.60 -6.51
N LYS A 211 -19.42 -14.00 -5.24
CA LYS A 211 -20.10 -15.22 -4.76
C LYS A 211 -21.62 -15.10 -4.57
N VAL A 212 -22.16 -13.89 -4.50
CA VAL A 212 -23.60 -13.64 -4.31
C VAL A 212 -24.31 -13.43 -5.65
N ALA A 213 -23.55 -13.15 -6.72
CA ALA A 213 -24.06 -12.91 -8.06
C ALA A 213 -23.94 -14.13 -9.01
N GLY A 214 -23.45 -15.27 -8.53
CA GLY A 214 -23.38 -16.54 -9.26
C GLY A 214 -24.07 -17.63 -8.49
#